data_AF-A0A7J9ZWE9-F1
#
_entry.id   AF-A0A7J9ZWE9-F1
#
_cell.length_a   1.000
_cell.length_b   1.000
_cell.length_c   1.000
_cell.angle_alpha   90.00
_cell.angle_beta   90.00
_cell.angle_gamma   90.00
#
_symmetry.space_group_name_H-M   'P 1'
#
loop_
_entity.id
_entity.type
_entity.pdbx_description
1 polymer ?
#
loop_
_entity_poly.entity_id
_entity_poly.type
_entity_poly.pdbx_seq_one_letter_code
_entity_poly.pdbx_strand_id
1 'polypeptide(L)'
;MEGLWRAEISLVTLVQDVPSWLGTLLRVVSELGVVGLYLAASAVLYWCVAPRLGIRIALLMLSGAALYSAFKLVTHAPRPYWFSPAVLPYGTEPSFGLPSGHATTSASAWGLIVARAPAARGRVVTLALAVVALVGLSRVYLGVHFPTDVLGGWLLSFALLAVFIRYERPVVARWRTYPPAVQILLALVASSLPLLIAGVADAAWQPWAWPAGWNGAMPSGDLGSVEPVAGAAGGLLGVLSGLTWLGRRGGYRVTGTRPIRLARLATGIAGAALIWFLTGLVPGATGTAGEYVRYALEAFWVTAGAPLTFAALGLREREQSR
;
A
#
# COMPACT_ATOMS: atom_id res chain seq x y z
N MET A 1 12.20 24.66 -5.77
CA MET A 1 11.41 23.90 -4.80
C MET A 1 11.17 24.66 -3.50
N GLU A 2 12.18 25.24 -2.85
CA GLU A 2 11.96 25.98 -1.58
C GLU A 2 10.95 27.13 -1.67
N GLY A 3 10.96 27.91 -2.77
CA GLY A 3 9.96 28.97 -2.97
C GLY A 3 8.52 28.45 -3.02
N LEU A 4 8.32 27.24 -3.57
CA LEU A 4 7.02 26.57 -3.57
C LEU A 4 6.63 26.14 -2.15
N TRP A 5 7.54 25.49 -1.41
CA TRP A 5 7.27 25.10 -0.02
C TRP A 5 6.93 26.29 0.86
N ARG A 6 7.65 27.41 0.73
CA ARG A 6 7.34 28.67 1.45
C ARG A 6 5.93 29.17 1.13
N ALA A 7 5.54 29.16 -0.14
CA ALA A 7 4.18 29.56 -0.53
C ALA A 7 3.11 28.60 0.02
N GLU A 8 3.42 27.31 0.08
CA GLU A 8 2.50 26.29 0.60
C GLU A 8 2.36 26.31 2.13
N ILE A 9 3.32 26.86 2.88
CA ILE A 9 3.18 27.02 4.34
C ILE A 9 1.92 27.81 4.69
N SER A 10 1.65 28.91 3.99
CA SER A 10 0.43 29.71 4.22
C SER A 10 -0.85 28.91 3.97
N LEU A 11 -0.85 28.00 3.00
CA LEU A 11 -1.98 27.11 2.75
C LEU A 11 -2.13 26.07 3.86
N VAL A 12 -1.02 25.49 4.34
CA VAL A 12 -1.03 24.52 5.44
C VAL A 12 -1.57 25.18 6.71
N THR A 13 -1.07 26.36 7.09
CA THR A 13 -1.53 27.06 8.28
C THR A 13 -2.98 27.50 8.18
N LEU A 14 -3.44 27.92 6.98
CA LEU A 14 -4.85 28.25 6.73
C LEU A 14 -5.75 27.03 6.95
N VAL A 15 -5.34 25.85 6.46
CA VAL A 15 -6.10 24.60 6.66
C VAL A 15 -6.08 24.17 8.13
N GLN A 16 -5.03 24.50 8.89
CA GLN A 16 -4.95 24.21 10.33
C GLN A 16 -5.86 25.11 11.18
N ASP A 17 -6.22 26.29 10.68
CA ASP A 17 -7.12 27.23 11.35
C ASP A 17 -8.60 26.85 11.12
N VAL A 18 -8.97 25.67 11.59
CA VAL A 18 -10.35 25.15 11.53
C VAL A 18 -10.86 24.81 12.93
N PRO A 19 -12.19 24.83 13.15
CA PRO A 19 -12.77 24.42 14.43
C PRO A 19 -12.36 23.00 14.83
N SER A 20 -12.19 22.78 16.14
CA SER A 20 -11.69 21.50 16.69
C SER A 20 -12.48 20.27 16.25
N TRP A 21 -13.80 20.37 16.10
CA TRP A 21 -14.66 19.28 15.64
C TRP A 21 -14.31 18.84 14.20
N LEU A 22 -13.99 19.80 13.32
CA LEU A 22 -13.58 19.51 11.94
C LEU A 22 -12.17 18.90 11.94
N GLY A 23 -11.31 19.39 12.83
CA GLY A 23 -10.01 18.78 13.07
C GLY A 23 -10.08 17.31 13.48
N THR A 24 -10.99 16.96 14.39
CA THR A 24 -11.24 15.57 14.79
C THR A 24 -11.76 14.74 13.61
N LEU A 25 -12.68 15.26 12.81
CA LEU A 25 -13.17 14.59 11.62
C LEU A 25 -12.03 14.30 10.63
N LEU A 26 -11.16 15.28 10.36
CA LEU A 26 -10.02 15.11 9.44
C LEU A 26 -9.04 14.05 9.94
N ARG A 27 -8.78 13.97 11.25
CA ARG A 27 -7.98 12.87 11.85
C ARG A 27 -8.60 11.50 11.54
N VAL A 28 -9.91 11.34 11.78
CA VAL A 28 -10.62 10.08 11.50
C VAL A 28 -10.62 9.76 10.01
N VAL A 29 -10.87 10.75 9.15
CA VAL A 29 -10.87 10.55 7.69
C VAL A 29 -9.48 10.16 7.18
N SER A 30 -8.40 10.62 7.82
CA SER A 30 -7.05 10.19 7.47
C SER A 30 -6.86 8.68 7.55
N GLU A 31 -7.57 7.96 8.42
CA GLU A 31 -7.49 6.50 8.53
C GLU A 31 -7.91 5.79 7.22
N LEU A 32 -8.76 6.43 6.41
CA LEU A 32 -9.14 5.93 5.08
C LEU A 32 -8.00 6.01 4.05
N GLY A 33 -6.85 6.58 4.39
CA GLY A 33 -5.64 6.57 3.59
C GLY A 33 -4.62 5.49 3.98
N VAL A 34 -4.87 4.72 5.04
CA VAL A 34 -3.89 3.75 5.56
C VAL A 34 -3.85 2.49 4.68
N VAL A 35 -2.66 2.15 4.16
CA VAL A 35 -2.47 1.00 3.27
C VAL A 35 -2.87 -0.34 3.92
N GLY A 36 -2.60 -0.49 5.22
CA GLY A 36 -2.96 -1.68 6.00
C GLY A 36 -4.46 -1.98 6.02
N LEU A 37 -5.31 -0.94 6.05
CA LEU A 37 -6.77 -1.09 5.97
C LEU A 37 -7.18 -1.80 4.68
N TYR A 38 -6.64 -1.35 3.55
CA TYR A 38 -6.97 -1.92 2.24
C TYR A 38 -6.34 -3.30 2.03
N LEU A 39 -5.16 -3.57 2.59
CA LEU A 39 -4.56 -4.90 2.58
C LEU A 39 -5.40 -5.90 3.40
N ALA A 40 -5.86 -5.52 4.59
CA ALA A 40 -6.77 -6.33 5.39
C ALA A 40 -8.10 -6.58 4.66
N ALA A 41 -8.70 -5.52 4.09
CA ALA A 41 -9.90 -5.64 3.27
C ALA A 41 -9.68 -6.55 2.04
N SER A 42 -8.49 -6.49 1.43
CA SER A 42 -8.12 -7.33 0.29
C SER A 42 -8.08 -8.81 0.66
N ALA A 43 -7.59 -9.16 1.86
CA ALA A 43 -7.57 -10.53 2.37
C ALA A 43 -8.99 -11.05 2.65
N VAL A 44 -9.83 -10.23 3.29
CA VAL A 44 -11.26 -10.55 3.51
C VAL A 44 -11.98 -10.77 2.18
N LEU A 45 -11.81 -9.86 1.21
CA LEU A 45 -12.38 -10.01 -0.12
C LEU A 45 -11.83 -11.26 -0.80
N TYR A 46 -10.54 -11.53 -0.65
CA TYR A 46 -9.88 -12.67 -1.26
C TYR A 46 -10.47 -13.98 -0.76
N TRP A 47 -10.54 -14.18 0.56
CA TRP A 47 -10.97 -15.43 1.20
C TRP A 47 -12.49 -15.63 1.24
N CYS A 48 -13.28 -14.55 1.24
CA CYS A 48 -14.69 -14.64 1.64
C CYS A 48 -15.71 -14.09 0.64
N VAL A 49 -15.32 -13.25 -0.32
CA VAL A 49 -16.32 -12.52 -1.15
C VAL A 49 -15.98 -12.52 -2.63
N ALA A 50 -14.89 -11.86 -3.02
CA ALA A 50 -14.56 -11.56 -4.40
C ALA A 50 -13.05 -11.72 -4.63
N PRO A 51 -12.55 -12.96 -4.85
CA PRO A 51 -11.13 -13.27 -4.97
C PRO A 51 -10.36 -12.36 -5.92
N ARG A 52 -10.95 -12.14 -7.10
CA ARG A 52 -10.34 -11.31 -8.13
C ARG A 52 -10.20 -9.86 -7.69
N LEU A 53 -11.20 -9.30 -7.01
CA LEU A 53 -11.14 -7.94 -6.51
C LEU A 53 -10.11 -7.81 -5.37
N GLY A 54 -10.09 -8.77 -4.44
CA GLY A 54 -9.09 -8.83 -3.36
C GLY A 54 -7.66 -8.82 -3.91
N ILE A 55 -7.35 -9.71 -4.85
CA ILE A 55 -6.01 -9.76 -5.49
C ILE A 55 -5.65 -8.42 -6.16
N ARG A 56 -6.59 -7.81 -6.89
CA ARG A 56 -6.34 -6.53 -7.58
C ARG A 56 -6.04 -5.40 -6.61
N ILE A 57 -6.77 -5.33 -5.48
CA ILE A 57 -6.51 -4.37 -4.42
C ILE A 57 -5.12 -4.64 -3.84
N ALA A 58 -4.80 -5.88 -3.47
CA ALA A 58 -3.49 -6.23 -2.92
C ALA A 58 -2.34 -5.82 -3.86
N LEU A 59 -2.43 -6.16 -5.14
CA LEU A 59 -1.42 -5.79 -6.14
C LEU A 59 -1.27 -4.27 -6.29
N LEU A 60 -2.37 -3.51 -6.33
CA LEU A 60 -2.31 -2.04 -6.41
C LEU A 60 -1.74 -1.41 -5.14
N MET A 61 -2.14 -1.88 -3.95
CA MET A 61 -1.64 -1.35 -2.68
C MET A 61 -0.14 -1.59 -2.53
N LEU A 62 0.32 -2.82 -2.81
CA LEU A 62 1.73 -3.18 -2.69
C LEU A 62 2.59 -2.49 -3.78
N SER A 63 2.08 -2.37 -5.01
CA SER A 63 2.78 -1.62 -6.08
C SER A 63 2.86 -0.13 -5.75
N GLY A 64 1.76 0.46 -5.27
CA GLY A 64 1.72 1.85 -4.84
C GLY A 64 2.67 2.10 -3.68
N ALA A 65 2.69 1.22 -2.67
CA ALA A 65 3.59 1.29 -1.52
C ALA A 65 5.06 1.21 -1.90
N ALA A 66 5.43 0.27 -2.77
CA ALA A 66 6.80 0.17 -3.28
C ALA A 66 7.21 1.45 -4.04
N LEU A 67 6.33 1.97 -4.91
CA LEU A 67 6.61 3.15 -5.71
C LEU A 67 6.70 4.42 -4.87
N TYR A 68 5.69 4.76 -4.05
CA TYR A 68 5.75 6.00 -3.26
C TYR A 68 6.91 5.98 -2.27
N SER A 69 7.24 4.81 -1.70
CA SER A 69 8.36 4.70 -0.75
C SER A 69 9.70 4.87 -1.45
N ALA A 70 9.86 4.33 -2.67
CA ALA A 70 11.05 4.57 -3.47
C ALA A 70 11.16 6.04 -3.91
N PHE A 71 10.07 6.67 -4.35
CA PHE A 71 10.07 8.09 -4.74
C PHE A 71 10.39 9.03 -3.57
N LYS A 72 10.02 8.68 -2.34
CA LYS A 72 10.43 9.44 -1.14
C LYS A 72 11.94 9.48 -0.99
N LEU A 73 12.63 8.36 -1.22
CA LEU A 73 14.09 8.27 -1.20
C LEU A 73 14.74 8.93 -2.43
N VAL A 74 14.05 8.99 -3.56
CA VAL A 74 14.55 9.76 -4.72
C VAL A 74 14.48 11.26 -4.44
N THR A 75 13.39 11.75 -3.86
CA THR A 75 13.12 13.19 -3.76
C THR A 75 13.67 13.86 -2.50
N HIS A 76 13.80 13.13 -1.39
CA HIS A 76 14.22 13.67 -0.08
C HIS A 76 13.45 14.94 0.34
N ALA A 77 12.18 15.05 -0.10
CA ALA A 77 11.39 16.25 0.14
C ALA A 77 11.03 16.37 1.64
N PRO A 78 11.14 17.58 2.23
CA PRO A 78 10.78 17.80 3.62
C PRO A 78 9.28 17.65 3.84
N ARG A 79 8.90 17.53 5.11
CA ARG A 79 7.53 17.77 5.55
C ARG A 79 7.34 19.24 5.95
N PRO A 80 6.11 19.77 5.92
CA PRO A 80 5.85 21.17 6.29
C PRO A 80 6.36 21.51 7.69
N TYR A 81 6.12 20.63 8.67
CA TYR A 81 6.57 20.84 10.04
C TYR A 81 8.09 20.70 10.24
N TRP A 82 8.84 20.15 9.28
CA TRP A 82 10.31 20.17 9.28
C TRP A 82 10.83 21.49 8.70
N PHE A 83 10.14 21.97 7.65
CA PHE A 83 10.54 23.15 6.89
C PHE A 83 10.26 24.46 7.63
N SER A 84 9.18 24.55 8.40
CA SER A 84 8.80 25.78 9.11
C SER A 84 8.15 25.51 10.47
N PRO A 85 8.52 26.26 11.53
CA PRO A 85 7.90 26.15 12.85
C PRO A 85 6.47 26.70 12.89
N ALA A 86 6.02 27.39 11.84
CA ALA A 86 4.65 27.90 11.75
C ALA A 86 3.61 26.78 11.61
N VAL A 87 4.02 25.58 11.19
CA VAL A 87 3.13 24.43 11.01
C VAL A 87 3.08 23.61 12.28
N LEU A 88 1.87 23.31 12.74
CA LEU A 88 1.65 22.46 13.91
C LEU A 88 1.72 20.97 13.52
N PRO A 89 2.58 20.14 14.15
CA PRO A 89 2.70 18.72 13.83
C PRO A 89 1.60 17.90 14.53
N TYR A 90 0.37 17.96 14.01
CA TYR A 90 -0.75 17.18 14.54
C TYR A 90 -0.63 15.68 14.32
N GLY A 91 0.33 15.24 13.50
CA GLY A 91 0.83 13.87 13.42
C GLY A 91 2.33 13.87 13.11
N THR A 92 2.97 12.72 13.23
CA THR A 92 4.39 12.52 12.90
C THR A 92 4.55 11.34 11.96
N GLU A 93 5.54 11.42 11.08
CA GLU A 93 5.78 10.40 10.06
C GLU A 93 7.29 10.24 9.84
N PRO A 94 7.86 9.03 10.01
CA PRO A 94 9.31 8.81 10.00
C PRO A 94 9.86 8.57 8.58
N SER A 95 9.44 9.38 7.60
CA SER A 95 9.89 9.28 6.20
C SER A 95 9.69 10.60 5.46
N PHE A 96 10.37 10.82 4.33
CA PHE A 96 10.22 12.02 3.49
C PHE A 96 8.78 12.27 3.00
N GLY A 97 8.50 13.51 2.60
CA GLY A 97 7.16 14.03 2.30
C GLY A 97 6.59 13.60 0.94
N LEU A 98 7.34 13.83 -0.15
CA LEU A 98 6.86 13.66 -1.53
C LEU A 98 7.11 12.24 -2.04
N PRO A 99 6.12 11.53 -2.58
CA PRO A 99 4.68 11.79 -2.56
C PRO A 99 3.96 11.25 -1.32
N SER A 100 2.74 11.75 -1.08
CA SER A 100 1.91 11.29 0.03
C SER A 100 1.40 9.86 -0.18
N GLY A 101 1.79 8.95 0.71
CA GLY A 101 1.34 7.56 0.69
C GLY A 101 -0.17 7.41 0.96
N HIS A 102 -0.74 8.23 1.84
CA HIS A 102 -2.17 8.23 2.14
C HIS A 102 -3.01 8.67 0.93
N ALA A 103 -2.57 9.74 0.24
CA ALA A 103 -3.20 10.20 -0.99
C ALA A 103 -3.10 9.17 -2.11
N THR A 104 -1.93 8.51 -2.26
CA THR A 104 -1.71 7.44 -3.24
C THR A 104 -2.61 6.24 -2.98
N THR A 105 -2.74 5.83 -1.72
CA THR A 105 -3.52 4.67 -1.28
C THR A 105 -5.01 4.88 -1.52
N SER A 106 -5.57 6.00 -1.03
CA SER A 106 -7.00 6.29 -1.20
C SER A 106 -7.37 6.45 -2.67
N ALA A 107 -6.58 7.19 -3.46
CA ALA A 107 -6.82 7.34 -4.90
C ALA A 107 -6.79 5.99 -5.65
N SER A 108 -5.88 5.09 -5.28
CA SER A 108 -5.74 3.78 -5.94
C SER A 108 -6.93 2.87 -5.64
N ALA A 109 -7.36 2.82 -4.38
CA ALA A 109 -8.47 1.97 -3.96
C ALA A 109 -9.82 2.45 -4.52
N TRP A 110 -10.12 3.74 -4.33
CA TRP A 110 -11.38 4.33 -4.78
C TRP A 110 -11.43 4.48 -6.30
N GLY A 111 -10.30 4.76 -6.95
CA GLY A 111 -10.19 4.75 -8.40
C GLY A 111 -10.46 3.37 -9.01
N LEU A 112 -9.97 2.29 -8.40
CA LEU A 112 -10.29 0.92 -8.84
C LEU A 112 -11.79 0.61 -8.69
N ILE A 113 -12.42 1.04 -7.59
CA ILE A 113 -13.87 0.86 -7.37
C ILE A 113 -14.66 1.57 -8.48
N VAL A 114 -14.33 2.84 -8.76
CA VAL A 114 -14.96 3.63 -9.83
C VAL A 114 -14.79 2.95 -11.19
N ALA A 115 -13.57 2.51 -11.52
CA ALA A 115 -13.27 1.86 -12.79
C ALA A 115 -14.03 0.54 -13.02
N ARG A 116 -14.62 -0.04 -11.97
CA ARG A 116 -15.31 -1.33 -12.00
C ARG A 116 -16.80 -1.23 -11.70
N ALA A 117 -17.33 -0.04 -11.42
CA ALA A 117 -18.74 0.20 -11.15
C ALA A 117 -19.57 0.26 -12.46
N PRO A 118 -20.48 -0.71 -12.74
CA PRO A 118 -21.15 -0.79 -14.04
C PRO A 118 -22.33 0.19 -14.24
N ALA A 119 -23.04 0.60 -13.18
CA ALA A 119 -24.37 1.24 -13.31
C ALA A 119 -24.67 2.43 -12.35
N ALA A 120 -23.76 2.79 -11.43
CA ALA A 120 -23.96 3.85 -10.44
C ALA A 120 -22.94 5.00 -10.56
N ARG A 121 -22.57 5.35 -11.80
CA ARG A 121 -21.41 6.22 -12.11
C ARG A 121 -21.42 7.53 -11.33
N GLY A 122 -22.53 8.26 -11.29
CA GLY A 122 -22.58 9.58 -10.64
C GLY A 122 -22.26 9.52 -9.15
N ARG A 123 -23.10 8.83 -8.36
CA ARG A 123 -22.95 8.79 -6.88
C ARG A 123 -21.65 8.12 -6.43
N VAL A 124 -21.23 7.04 -7.08
CA VAL A 124 -19.99 6.34 -6.73
C VAL A 124 -18.76 7.21 -7.06
N VAL A 125 -18.76 7.90 -8.19
CA VAL A 125 -17.68 8.85 -8.53
C VAL A 125 -17.66 10.01 -7.55
N THR A 126 -18.80 10.62 -7.23
CA THR A 126 -18.87 11.72 -6.26
C THR A 126 -18.34 11.28 -4.90
N LEU A 127 -18.76 10.11 -4.39
CA LEU A 127 -18.27 9.59 -3.12
C LEU A 127 -16.77 9.30 -3.16
N ALA A 128 -16.28 8.66 -4.23
CA ALA A 128 -14.85 8.37 -4.40
C ALA A 128 -14.02 9.65 -4.42
N LEU A 129 -14.43 10.66 -5.21
CA LEU A 129 -13.76 11.95 -5.26
C LEU A 129 -13.77 12.65 -3.91
N ALA A 130 -14.90 12.62 -3.20
CA ALA A 130 -15.01 13.19 -1.85
C ALA A 130 -14.03 12.52 -0.87
N VAL A 131 -13.96 11.19 -0.85
CA VAL A 131 -13.04 10.47 0.04
C VAL A 131 -11.59 10.77 -0.32
N VAL A 132 -11.22 10.73 -1.60
CA VAL A 132 -9.85 11.01 -2.05
C VAL A 132 -9.43 12.45 -1.71
N ALA A 133 -10.32 13.42 -1.94
CA ALA A 133 -10.09 14.82 -1.60
C ALA A 133 -9.97 15.03 -0.08
N LEU A 134 -10.87 14.46 0.72
CA LEU A 134 -10.86 14.62 2.18
C LEU A 134 -9.66 13.92 2.82
N VAL A 135 -9.22 12.77 2.30
CA VAL A 135 -7.97 12.13 2.73
C VAL A 135 -6.78 13.03 2.38
N GLY A 136 -6.73 13.62 1.19
CA GLY A 136 -5.67 14.58 0.84
C GLY A 136 -5.65 15.79 1.78
N LEU A 137 -6.82 16.40 1.99
CA LEU A 137 -6.99 17.55 2.88
C LEU A 137 -6.59 17.23 4.33
N SER A 138 -6.93 16.04 4.84
CA SER A 138 -6.55 15.67 6.20
C SER A 138 -5.03 15.57 6.38
N ARG A 139 -4.28 15.19 5.34
CA ARG A 139 -2.81 15.16 5.41
C ARG A 139 -2.18 16.55 5.46
N VAL A 140 -2.80 17.52 4.78
CA VAL A 140 -2.40 18.94 4.86
C VAL A 140 -2.74 19.49 6.25
N TYR A 141 -3.96 19.25 6.73
CA TYR A 141 -4.39 19.63 8.09
C TYR A 141 -3.47 19.06 9.17
N LEU A 142 -3.11 17.78 9.07
CA LEU A 142 -2.22 17.14 10.04
C LEU A 142 -0.79 17.73 10.06
N GLY A 143 -0.46 18.63 9.12
CA GLY A 143 0.84 19.29 9.02
C GLY A 143 1.94 18.40 8.45
N VAL A 144 1.61 17.17 8.05
CA VAL A 144 2.57 16.13 7.64
C VAL A 144 2.88 16.13 6.14
N HIS A 145 2.10 16.83 5.32
CA HIS A 145 2.29 16.89 3.87
C HIS A 145 1.98 18.27 3.31
N PHE A 146 2.79 18.70 2.34
CA PHE A 146 2.45 19.83 1.49
C PHE A 146 1.31 19.46 0.52
N PRO A 147 0.51 20.43 0.01
CA PRO A 147 -0.43 20.18 -1.09
C PRO A 147 0.23 19.50 -2.30
N THR A 148 1.47 19.89 -2.64
CA THR A 148 2.25 19.25 -3.71
C THR A 148 2.54 17.76 -3.43
N ASP A 149 2.73 17.36 -2.17
CA ASP A 149 2.90 15.94 -1.83
C ASP A 149 1.62 15.14 -2.10
N VAL A 150 0.47 15.73 -1.80
CA VAL A 150 -0.85 15.14 -2.04
C VAL A 150 -1.12 15.01 -3.53
N LEU A 151 -0.86 16.08 -4.30
CA LEU A 151 -0.96 16.07 -5.76
C LEU A 151 -0.02 15.02 -6.39
N GLY A 152 1.22 14.94 -5.91
CA GLY A 152 2.18 13.91 -6.33
C GLY A 152 1.67 12.49 -6.07
N GLY A 153 1.02 12.27 -4.92
CA GLY A 153 0.40 10.99 -4.59
C GLY A 153 -0.78 10.63 -5.50
N TRP A 154 -1.64 11.59 -5.82
CA TRP A 154 -2.74 11.40 -6.76
C TRP A 154 -2.24 11.12 -8.18
N LEU A 155 -1.25 11.87 -8.67
CA LEU A 155 -0.65 11.66 -9.99
C LEU A 155 0.00 10.27 -10.10
N LEU A 156 0.78 9.86 -9.09
CA LEU A 156 1.38 8.54 -9.03
C LEU A 156 0.30 7.44 -9.06
N SER A 157 -0.76 7.61 -8.26
CA SER A 157 -1.88 6.67 -8.23
C SER A 157 -2.62 6.57 -9.55
N PHE A 158 -2.97 7.68 -10.19
CA PHE A 158 -3.69 7.67 -11.45
C PHE A 158 -2.86 7.07 -12.58
N ALA A 159 -1.54 7.35 -12.62
CA ALA A 159 -0.63 6.71 -13.55
C ALA A 159 -0.57 5.19 -13.33
N LEU A 160 -0.39 4.74 -12.08
CA LEU A 160 -0.38 3.33 -11.72
C LEU A 160 -1.70 2.64 -12.08
N LEU A 161 -2.83 3.26 -11.77
CA LEU A 161 -4.16 2.72 -12.06
C LEU A 161 -4.43 2.62 -13.56
N ALA A 162 -4.02 3.63 -14.33
CA ALA A 162 -4.14 3.61 -15.79
C ALA A 162 -3.33 2.46 -16.40
N VAL A 163 -2.07 2.30 -15.98
CA VAL A 163 -1.21 1.18 -16.37
C VAL A 163 -1.85 -0.16 -15.98
N PHE A 164 -2.30 -0.28 -14.73
CA PHE A 164 -2.91 -1.50 -14.21
C PHE A 164 -4.14 -1.89 -15.03
N ILE A 165 -5.10 -0.99 -15.24
CA ILE A 165 -6.33 -1.29 -16.00
C ILE A 165 -6.01 -1.62 -17.47
N ARG A 166 -5.09 -0.87 -18.09
CA ARG A 166 -4.74 -1.03 -19.50
C ARG A 166 -4.00 -2.33 -19.79
N TYR A 167 -3.15 -2.78 -18.87
CA TYR A 167 -2.23 -3.89 -19.08
C TYR A 167 -2.53 -5.15 -18.26
N GLU A 168 -3.45 -5.12 -17.28
CA GLU A 168 -3.81 -6.31 -16.47
C GLU A 168 -4.12 -7.52 -17.36
N ARG A 169 -5.04 -7.38 -18.32
CA ARG A 169 -5.46 -8.49 -19.19
C ARG A 169 -4.33 -9.07 -20.05
N PRO A 170 -3.61 -8.27 -20.87
CA PRO A 170 -2.54 -8.80 -21.71
C PRO A 170 -1.37 -9.34 -20.88
N VAL A 171 -1.00 -8.70 -19.76
CA VAL A 171 0.06 -9.18 -18.88
C VAL A 171 -0.33 -10.52 -18.27
N VAL A 172 -1.55 -10.67 -17.73
CA VAL A 172 -2.01 -11.95 -17.16
C VAL A 172 -2.11 -13.04 -18.23
N ALA A 173 -2.55 -12.71 -19.44
CA ALA A 173 -2.61 -13.67 -20.55
C ALA A 173 -1.20 -14.18 -20.91
N ARG A 174 -0.23 -13.27 -21.06
CA ARG A 174 1.17 -13.62 -21.33
C ARG A 174 1.80 -14.36 -20.16
N TRP A 175 1.57 -13.93 -18.93
CA TRP A 175 2.10 -14.52 -17.71
C TRP A 175 1.81 -16.03 -17.63
N ARG A 176 0.56 -16.41 -17.94
CA ARG A 176 0.10 -17.81 -17.91
C ARG A 176 0.78 -18.72 -18.94
N THR A 177 1.46 -18.16 -19.95
CA THR A 177 2.21 -18.94 -20.95
C THR A 177 3.60 -19.33 -20.47
N TYR A 178 4.16 -18.66 -19.46
CA TYR A 178 5.48 -18.96 -18.94
C TYR A 178 5.47 -20.16 -17.97
N PRO A 179 6.54 -20.96 -17.91
CA PRO A 179 6.69 -21.97 -16.85
C PRO A 179 6.82 -21.27 -15.48
N PRO A 180 6.44 -21.92 -14.36
CA PRO A 180 6.41 -21.24 -13.06
C PRO A 180 7.75 -20.73 -12.58
N ALA A 181 8.85 -21.41 -12.90
CA ALA A 181 10.18 -20.92 -12.57
C ALA A 181 10.43 -19.54 -13.20
N VAL A 182 9.98 -19.34 -14.45
CA VAL A 182 10.04 -18.04 -15.13
C VAL A 182 9.05 -17.04 -14.53
N GLN A 183 7.84 -17.47 -14.16
CA GLN A 183 6.88 -16.60 -13.46
C GLN A 183 7.46 -16.07 -12.12
N ILE A 184 8.03 -16.96 -11.30
CA ILE A 184 8.64 -16.59 -10.02
C ILE A 184 9.87 -15.68 -10.25
N LEU A 185 10.71 -15.99 -11.23
CA LEU A 185 11.85 -15.15 -11.59
C LEU A 185 11.40 -13.74 -12.03
N LEU A 186 10.38 -13.64 -12.89
CA LEU A 186 9.84 -12.36 -13.32
C LEU A 186 9.20 -11.60 -12.15
N ALA A 187 8.53 -12.29 -11.22
CA ALA A 187 7.97 -11.68 -10.02
C ALA A 187 9.08 -11.12 -9.12
N LEU A 188 10.17 -11.87 -8.93
CA LEU A 188 11.34 -11.43 -8.18
C LEU A 188 11.95 -10.19 -8.82
N VAL A 189 12.28 -10.25 -10.11
CA VAL A 189 12.89 -9.11 -10.83
C VAL A 189 11.98 -7.87 -10.79
N ALA A 190 10.68 -8.03 -11.10
CA ALA A 190 9.76 -6.90 -11.13
C ALA A 190 9.52 -6.30 -9.74
N SER A 191 9.41 -7.12 -8.70
CA SER A 191 9.21 -6.64 -7.33
C SER A 191 10.47 -6.01 -6.74
N SER A 192 11.66 -6.47 -7.11
CA SER A 192 12.94 -5.92 -6.61
C SER A 192 13.36 -4.62 -7.31
N LEU A 193 12.76 -4.25 -8.45
CA LEU A 193 13.16 -3.05 -9.18
C LEU A 193 12.96 -1.74 -8.37
N PRO A 194 11.82 -1.47 -7.71
CA PRO A 194 11.68 -0.32 -6.83
C PRO A 194 12.69 -0.31 -5.68
N LEU A 195 13.04 -1.49 -5.15
CA LEU A 195 14.03 -1.63 -4.09
C LEU A 195 15.44 -1.28 -4.58
N LEU A 196 15.80 -1.70 -5.79
CA LEU A 196 17.06 -1.32 -6.41
C LEU A 196 17.14 0.20 -6.63
N ILE A 197 16.07 0.81 -7.16
CA ILE A 197 16.00 2.26 -7.35
C ILE A 197 16.13 2.99 -6.00
N ALA A 198 15.42 2.52 -4.98
CA ALA A 198 15.48 3.06 -3.62
C ALA A 198 16.89 2.97 -3.02
N GLY A 199 17.57 1.84 -3.15
CA GLY A 199 18.93 1.65 -2.63
C GLY A 199 19.96 2.52 -3.37
N VAL A 200 19.83 2.66 -4.69
CA VAL A 200 20.69 3.58 -5.48
C VAL A 200 20.43 5.02 -5.09
N ALA A 201 19.16 5.40 -4.90
CA ALA A 201 18.80 6.75 -4.49
C ALA A 201 19.34 7.06 -3.09
N ASP A 202 19.09 6.20 -2.10
CA ASP A 202 19.61 6.37 -0.75
C ASP A 202 21.13 6.51 -0.75
N ALA A 203 21.86 5.62 -1.45
CA ALA A 203 23.31 5.71 -1.58
C ALA A 203 23.78 7.02 -2.24
N ALA A 204 23.05 7.53 -3.22
CA ALA A 204 23.38 8.79 -3.91
C ALA A 204 23.17 10.03 -3.04
N TRP A 205 22.35 9.94 -2.00
CA TRP A 205 22.10 11.05 -1.07
C TRP A 205 23.09 11.09 0.10
N GLN A 206 23.88 10.04 0.33
CA GLN A 206 24.80 9.98 1.47
C GLN A 206 26.15 10.71 1.22
N PRO A 207 26.69 11.46 2.22
CA PRO A 207 26.08 11.76 3.51
C PRO A 207 25.00 12.84 3.38
N TRP A 208 23.77 12.51 3.79
CA TRP A 208 22.67 13.46 3.80
C TRP A 208 22.64 14.21 5.12
N ALA A 209 22.46 15.53 5.07
CA ALA A 209 22.33 16.37 6.25
C ALA A 209 21.15 17.34 6.09
N TRP A 210 20.57 17.72 7.22
CA TRP A 210 19.49 18.69 7.28
C TRP A 210 19.92 20.03 6.67
N PRO A 211 19.18 20.56 5.68
CA PRO A 211 19.46 21.89 5.14
C PRO A 211 19.33 22.97 6.21
N ALA A 212 20.29 23.91 6.27
CA ALA A 212 20.35 24.95 7.30
C ALA A 212 19.11 25.87 7.35
N GLY A 213 18.35 25.97 6.25
CA GLY A 213 17.11 26.75 6.17
C GLY A 213 15.89 26.07 6.80
N TRP A 214 15.97 24.79 7.15
CA TRP A 214 14.86 24.06 7.76
C TRP A 214 14.97 24.20 9.28
N ASN A 215 14.00 24.88 9.87
CA ASN A 215 14.00 25.27 11.29
C ASN A 215 12.75 24.81 12.04
N GLY A 216 12.01 23.84 11.49
CA GLY A 216 10.87 23.22 12.14
C GLY A 216 11.24 22.07 13.07
N ALA A 217 10.23 21.33 13.51
CA ALA A 217 10.37 20.15 14.37
C ALA A 217 10.86 18.93 13.56
N MET A 218 12.17 18.80 13.41
CA MET A 218 12.80 17.67 12.71
C MET A 218 12.81 16.41 13.60
N PRO A 219 12.41 15.24 13.09
CA PRO A 219 12.46 13.99 13.85
C PRO A 219 13.91 13.54 14.10
N SER A 220 14.13 12.85 15.22
CA SER A 220 15.37 12.13 15.47
C SER A 220 15.35 10.77 14.76
N GLY A 221 16.46 10.40 14.12
CA GLY A 221 16.64 9.09 13.49
C GLY A 221 16.92 9.16 11.98
N ASP A 222 17.10 7.98 11.40
CA ASP A 222 17.34 7.80 9.97
C ASP A 222 16.01 7.86 9.18
N LEU A 223 15.91 8.81 8.25
CA LEU A 223 14.76 8.99 7.37
C LEU A 223 14.87 8.23 6.05
N GLY A 224 16.07 7.71 5.75
CA GLY A 224 16.46 7.04 4.51
C GLY A 224 16.20 5.53 4.47
N SER A 225 15.41 4.98 5.41
CA SER A 225 15.21 3.53 5.46
C SER A 225 14.54 2.99 4.18
N VAL A 226 15.23 2.07 3.52
CA VAL A 226 14.74 1.30 2.36
C VAL A 226 13.78 0.16 2.76
N GLU A 227 13.62 -0.10 4.06
CA GLU A 227 12.80 -1.20 4.59
C GLU A 227 11.33 -1.15 4.15
N PRO A 228 10.63 0.02 4.13
CA PRO A 228 9.26 0.08 3.64
C PRO A 228 9.13 -0.32 2.16
N VAL A 229 10.14 -0.01 1.35
CA VAL A 229 10.20 -0.44 -0.06
C VAL A 229 10.38 -1.95 -0.12
N ALA A 230 11.26 -2.50 0.72
CA ALA A 230 11.53 -3.93 0.80
C ALA A 230 10.30 -4.73 1.23
N GLY A 231 9.55 -4.27 2.24
CA GLY A 231 8.31 -4.92 2.68
C GLY A 231 7.24 -4.94 1.58
N ALA A 232 7.02 -3.81 0.90
CA ALA A 232 6.08 -3.75 -0.23
C ALA A 232 6.51 -4.64 -1.42
N ALA A 233 7.81 -4.65 -1.74
CA ALA A 233 8.40 -5.49 -2.77
C ALA A 233 8.28 -6.98 -2.44
N GLY A 234 8.62 -7.36 -1.19
CA GLY A 234 8.44 -8.71 -0.68
C GLY A 234 6.99 -9.17 -0.79
N GLY A 235 6.06 -8.32 -0.35
CA GLY A 235 4.63 -8.57 -0.51
C GLY A 235 4.21 -8.85 -1.96
N LEU A 236 4.71 -8.08 -2.94
CA LEU A 236 4.45 -8.33 -4.37
C LEU A 236 4.95 -9.71 -4.81
N LEU A 237 6.19 -10.06 -4.45
CA LEU A 237 6.75 -11.38 -4.73
C LEU A 237 5.86 -12.47 -4.14
N GLY A 238 5.45 -12.32 -2.87
CA GLY A 238 4.61 -13.28 -2.17
C GLY A 238 3.26 -13.48 -2.84
N VAL A 239 2.57 -12.38 -3.19
CA VAL A 239 1.28 -12.45 -3.92
C VAL A 239 1.45 -13.17 -5.24
N LEU A 240 2.42 -12.76 -6.07
CA LEU A 240 2.60 -13.32 -7.42
C LEU A 240 3.05 -14.79 -7.37
N SER A 241 3.93 -15.14 -6.45
CA SER A 241 4.39 -16.52 -6.25
C SER A 241 3.28 -17.42 -5.73
N GLY A 242 2.47 -16.94 -4.79
CA GLY A 242 1.33 -17.69 -4.27
C GLY A 242 0.24 -17.90 -5.33
N LEU A 243 -0.06 -16.90 -6.14
CA LEU A 243 -0.99 -17.04 -7.27
C LEU A 243 -0.48 -18.00 -8.35
N THR A 244 0.83 -17.95 -8.64
CA THR A 244 1.49 -18.88 -9.55
C THR A 244 1.34 -20.32 -9.04
N TRP A 245 1.61 -20.54 -7.76
CA TRP A 245 1.51 -21.84 -7.11
C TRP A 245 0.07 -22.37 -7.11
N LEU A 246 -0.88 -21.57 -6.64
CA LEU A 246 -2.27 -21.97 -6.50
C LEU A 246 -2.96 -22.13 -7.86
N GLY A 247 -2.58 -21.32 -8.85
CA GLY A 247 -3.07 -21.43 -10.23
C GLY A 247 -2.83 -22.81 -10.85
N ARG A 248 -1.69 -23.46 -10.55
CA ARG A 248 -1.41 -24.83 -11.02
C ARG A 248 -2.30 -25.89 -10.39
N ARG A 249 -2.92 -25.59 -9.24
CA ARG A 249 -3.76 -26.50 -8.46
C ARG A 249 -5.26 -26.20 -8.64
N GLY A 250 -5.64 -25.58 -9.77
CA GLY A 250 -7.04 -25.25 -10.09
C GLY A 250 -7.51 -23.89 -9.56
N GLY A 251 -6.63 -23.11 -8.92
CA GLY A 251 -6.92 -21.78 -8.41
C GLY A 251 -7.79 -21.76 -7.15
N TYR A 252 -8.31 -20.58 -6.82
CA TYR A 252 -9.20 -20.37 -5.68
C TYR A 252 -10.57 -19.88 -6.11
N ARG A 253 -11.62 -20.49 -5.53
CA ARG A 253 -13.01 -20.06 -5.70
C ARG A 253 -13.64 -19.89 -4.32
N VAL A 254 -14.41 -18.83 -4.16
CA VAL A 254 -15.19 -18.60 -2.95
C VAL A 254 -16.54 -19.27 -3.12
N THR A 255 -16.72 -20.40 -2.43
CA THR A 255 -18.02 -21.06 -2.16
C THR A 255 -18.22 -21.10 -0.65
N GLY A 256 -19.38 -21.45 -0.11
CA GLY A 256 -19.56 -21.56 1.34
C GLY A 256 -20.59 -20.60 1.94
N THR A 257 -21.33 -21.13 2.90
CA THR A 257 -22.18 -20.43 3.87
C THR A 257 -21.39 -19.42 4.72
N ARG A 258 -22.10 -18.53 5.43
CA ARG A 258 -21.47 -17.53 6.32
C ARG A 258 -20.54 -18.15 7.38
N PRO A 259 -20.90 -19.26 8.07
CA PRO A 259 -19.99 -19.91 9.01
C PRO A 259 -18.68 -20.38 8.38
N ILE A 260 -18.71 -20.95 7.17
CA ILE A 260 -17.49 -21.37 6.45
C ILE A 260 -16.60 -20.17 6.16
N ARG A 261 -17.19 -19.04 5.73
CA ARG A 261 -16.43 -17.80 5.47
C ARG A 261 -15.80 -17.23 6.74
N LEU A 262 -16.50 -17.27 7.87
CA LEU A 262 -15.95 -16.86 9.17
C LEU A 262 -14.81 -17.76 9.62
N ALA A 263 -14.96 -19.08 9.47
CA ALA A 263 -13.90 -20.04 9.77
C ALA A 263 -12.65 -19.79 8.90
N ARG A 264 -12.81 -19.52 7.60
CA ARG A 264 -11.70 -19.14 6.71
C ARG A 264 -10.99 -17.88 7.19
N LEU A 265 -11.74 -16.85 7.58
CA LEU A 265 -11.16 -15.61 8.07
C LEU A 265 -10.33 -15.86 9.34
N ALA A 266 -10.88 -16.60 10.31
CA ALA A 266 -10.16 -16.96 11.53
C ALA A 266 -8.89 -17.77 11.23
N THR A 267 -8.98 -18.81 10.40
CA THR A 267 -7.82 -19.63 9.99
C THR A 267 -6.77 -18.81 9.23
N GLY A 268 -7.19 -17.95 8.31
CA GLY A 268 -6.29 -17.11 7.52
C GLY A 268 -5.54 -16.09 8.38
N ILE A 269 -6.25 -15.42 9.30
CA ILE A 269 -5.66 -14.48 10.26
C ILE A 269 -4.70 -15.21 11.20
N ALA A 270 -5.10 -16.35 11.76
CA ALA A 270 -4.26 -17.12 12.69
C ALA A 270 -2.93 -17.54 12.04
N GLY A 271 -2.95 -18.02 10.80
CA GLY A 271 -1.71 -18.38 10.11
C GLY A 271 -0.85 -17.17 9.73
N ALA A 272 -1.46 -16.03 9.39
CA ALA A 272 -0.70 -14.80 9.13
C ALA A 272 -0.01 -14.29 10.41
N ALA A 273 -0.74 -14.28 11.54
CA ALA A 273 -0.19 -13.93 12.84
C ALA A 273 0.94 -14.89 13.27
N LEU A 274 0.79 -16.20 13.00
CA LEU A 274 1.83 -17.18 13.27
C LEU A 274 3.10 -16.91 12.44
N ILE A 275 2.96 -16.61 11.15
CA ILE A 275 4.11 -16.27 10.29
C ILE A 275 4.79 -14.99 10.78
N TRP A 276 4.01 -13.95 11.09
CA TRP A 276 4.54 -12.70 11.64
C TRP A 276 5.35 -12.98 12.92
N PHE A 277 4.78 -13.74 13.85
CA PHE A 277 5.43 -14.13 15.10
C PHE A 277 6.72 -14.91 14.85
N LEU A 278 6.66 -15.99 14.06
CA LEU A 278 7.81 -16.87 13.81
C LEU A 278 8.96 -16.15 13.09
N THR A 279 8.65 -15.31 12.11
CA THR A 279 9.68 -14.52 11.40
C THR A 279 10.27 -13.41 12.28
N GLY A 280 9.55 -12.95 13.30
CA GLY A 280 10.08 -12.05 14.33
C GLY A 280 11.05 -12.72 15.31
N LEU A 281 10.99 -14.05 15.45
CA LEU A 281 11.91 -14.82 16.31
C LEU A 281 13.27 -15.10 15.66
N VAL A 282 13.39 -14.94 14.34
CA VAL A 282 14.64 -15.26 13.62
C VAL A 282 15.69 -14.18 13.91
N PRO A 283 16.81 -14.51 14.59
CA PRO A 283 17.85 -13.54 14.87
C PRO A 283 18.44 -12.98 13.57
N GLY A 284 18.55 -11.65 13.48
CA GLY A 284 19.06 -10.98 12.27
C GLY A 284 18.06 -10.92 11.11
N ALA A 285 16.78 -11.31 11.31
CA ALA A 285 15.71 -11.09 10.33
C ALA A 285 15.10 -9.67 10.39
N THR A 286 15.81 -8.72 10.99
CA THR A 286 15.55 -7.28 10.88
C THR A 286 16.34 -6.71 9.70
N GLY A 287 16.03 -5.49 9.27
CA GLY A 287 16.68 -4.91 8.10
C GLY A 287 15.98 -5.22 6.78
N THR A 288 16.51 -4.65 5.69
CA THR A 288 15.93 -4.70 4.34
C THR A 288 15.61 -6.12 3.86
N ALA A 289 16.56 -7.06 4.00
CA ALA A 289 16.38 -8.44 3.56
C ALA A 289 15.34 -9.18 4.42
N GLY A 290 15.35 -8.93 5.73
CA GLY A 290 14.40 -9.49 6.67
C GLY A 290 12.97 -9.06 6.38
N GLU A 291 12.75 -7.76 6.16
CA GLU A 291 11.44 -7.21 5.78
C GLU A 291 10.97 -7.75 4.42
N TYR A 292 11.85 -7.82 3.42
CA TYR A 292 11.52 -8.41 2.13
C TYR A 292 11.02 -9.85 2.27
N VAL A 293 11.75 -10.70 3.01
CA VAL A 293 11.39 -12.11 3.20
C VAL A 293 10.13 -12.25 4.04
N ARG A 294 9.99 -11.50 5.14
CA ARG A 294 8.81 -11.54 6.03
C ARG A 294 7.53 -11.25 5.25
N TYR A 295 7.47 -10.12 4.55
CA TYR A 295 6.29 -9.74 3.79
C TYR A 295 6.04 -10.67 2.59
N ALA A 296 7.09 -11.24 1.98
CA ALA A 296 6.92 -12.27 0.95
C ALA A 296 6.25 -13.54 1.48
N LEU A 297 6.66 -14.02 2.66
CA LEU A 297 6.06 -15.19 3.30
C LEU A 297 4.60 -14.93 3.69
N GLU A 298 4.30 -13.76 4.23
CA GLU A 298 2.94 -13.38 4.61
C GLU A 298 2.01 -13.26 3.40
N ALA A 299 2.44 -12.56 2.36
CA ALA A 299 1.65 -12.44 1.14
C ALA A 299 1.48 -13.78 0.40
N PHE A 300 2.50 -14.64 0.44
CA PHE A 300 2.40 -16.01 -0.06
C PHE A 300 1.40 -16.83 0.75
N TRP A 301 1.40 -16.70 2.08
CA TRP A 301 0.39 -17.31 2.93
C TRP A 301 -1.01 -16.83 2.58
N VAL A 302 -1.22 -15.51 2.49
CA VAL A 302 -2.53 -14.95 2.16
C VAL A 302 -3.06 -15.50 0.84
N THR A 303 -2.21 -15.60 -0.18
CA THR A 303 -2.62 -15.96 -1.53
C THR A 303 -2.64 -17.46 -1.83
N ALA A 304 -1.79 -18.27 -1.18
CA ALA A 304 -1.69 -19.72 -1.40
C ALA A 304 -1.82 -20.54 -0.12
N GLY A 305 -1.08 -20.21 0.94
CA GLY A 305 -1.07 -20.97 2.19
C GLY A 305 -2.45 -21.13 2.81
N ALA A 306 -3.14 -20.02 3.08
CA ALA A 306 -4.49 -20.02 3.64
C ALA A 306 -5.49 -20.77 2.75
N PRO A 307 -5.61 -20.53 1.43
CA PRO A 307 -6.46 -21.33 0.54
C PRO A 307 -6.21 -22.84 0.55
N LEU A 308 -4.95 -23.27 0.71
CA LEU A 308 -4.58 -24.68 0.82
C LEU A 308 -5.03 -25.25 2.17
N THR A 309 -4.81 -24.52 3.26
CA THR A 309 -5.29 -24.89 4.60
C THR A 309 -6.81 -24.97 4.65
N PHE A 310 -7.53 -24.04 3.99
CA PHE A 310 -8.98 -24.12 3.88
C PHE A 310 -9.44 -25.40 3.19
N ALA A 311 -8.70 -25.85 2.17
CA ALA A 311 -8.98 -27.11 1.49
C ALA A 311 -8.77 -28.31 2.42
N ALA A 312 -7.65 -28.33 3.13
CA ALA A 312 -7.28 -29.40 4.06
C ALA A 312 -8.28 -29.53 5.22
N LEU A 313 -8.81 -28.40 5.71
CA LEU A 313 -9.80 -28.34 6.79
C LEU A 313 -11.24 -28.55 6.31
N GLY A 314 -11.47 -28.86 5.03
CA GLY A 314 -12.83 -29.03 4.49
C GLY A 314 -13.66 -27.74 4.51
N LEU A 315 -13.02 -26.56 4.58
CA LEU A 315 -13.67 -25.25 4.51
C LEU A 315 -14.02 -24.88 3.07
N ARG A 316 -14.59 -25.82 2.32
CA ARG A 316 -15.13 -25.68 0.96
C ARG A 316 -16.53 -26.29 0.97
N GLU A 317 -17.50 -25.63 0.35
CA GLU A 317 -18.78 -26.31 0.09
C GLU A 317 -18.51 -27.47 -0.87
N ARG A 318 -19.00 -28.68 -0.54
CA ARG A 318 -19.12 -29.75 -1.53
C ARG A 318 -20.07 -29.24 -2.60
N GLU A 319 -19.66 -29.27 -3.87
CA GLU A 319 -20.63 -29.17 -4.97
C GLU A 319 -21.67 -30.26 -4.70
N GLN A 320 -22.91 -29.86 -4.41
CA GLN A 320 -24.00 -30.80 -4.40
C GLN A 320 -24.04 -31.39 -5.80
N SER A 321 -23.65 -32.65 -5.93
CA SER A 321 -23.88 -33.46 -7.12
C SER A 321 -25.38 -33.41 -7.40
N ARG A 322 -25.77 -32.58 -8.36
CA ARG A 322 -27.09 -32.65 -8.99
C ARG A 322 -27.01 -33.62 -10.15
#